data_AF-A0A3N5ZM96-F1
#
_entry.id   AF-A0A3N5ZM96-F1
#
_cell.length_a   1.000
_cell.length_b   1.000
_cell.length_c   1.000
_cell.angle_alpha   90.00
_cell.angle_beta   90.00
_cell.angle_gamma   90.00
#
_symmetry.space_group_name_H-M   'P 1'
#
loop_
_entity.id
_entity.type
_entity.pdbx_description
1 polymer ?
#
loop_
_entity_poly.entity_id
_entity_poly.type
_entity_poly.pdbx_seq_one_letter_code
_entity_poly.pdbx_strand_id
1 'polypeptide(L)' 'MQATRLRKGMLIKVGTDLFRVLELQHVTPGNLRGFVRVKL' A
#
# COMPACT_ATOMS: atom_id res chain seq x y z
N MET A 1 2.70 -10.64 -1.16
CA MET A 1 1.34 -10.24 -0.73
C MET A 1 0.77 -9.25 -1.75
N GLN A 2 -0.53 -9.29 -2.08
CA GLN A 2 -1.12 -8.29 -3.00
C GLN A 2 -1.37 -6.97 -2.27
N ALA A 3 -1.10 -5.84 -2.91
CA ALA A 3 -1.26 -4.51 -2.31
C ALA A 3 -2.72 -4.18 -1.95
N THR A 4 -3.70 -4.75 -2.66
CA THR A 4 -5.14 -4.65 -2.36
C THR A 4 -5.56 -5.30 -1.04
N ARG A 5 -4.72 -6.18 -0.48
CA ARG A 5 -4.94 -6.79 0.84
C ARG A 5 -4.40 -5.95 2.00
N LEU A 6 -3.67 -4.87 1.71
CA LEU A 6 -3.19 -3.97 2.76
C LEU A 6 -4.37 -3.25 3.44
N ARG A 7 -4.19 -2.95 4.72
CA ARG A 7 -5.14 -2.23 5.57
C ARG A 7 -4.39 -1.23 6.42
N LYS A 8 -5.08 -0.14 6.79
CA LYS A 8 -4.59 0.82 7.76
C LYS A 8 -4.24 0.12 9.07
N GLY A 9 -3.07 0.44 9.63
CA GLY A 9 -2.55 -0.14 10.86
C GLY A 9 -1.66 -1.36 10.69
N MET A 10 -1.60 -1.99 9.50
CA MET A 10 -0.69 -3.10 9.24
C MET A 10 0.77 -2.67 9.32
N LEU A 11 1.64 -3.55 9.81
CA LEU A 11 3.08 -3.39 9.75
C LEU A 11 3.61 -4.09 8.50
N ILE A 12 4.41 -3.38 7.71
CA ILE A 12 5.04 -3.91 6.50
C ILE A 12 6.55 -3.72 6.58
N LYS A 13 7.30 -4.76 6.20
CA LYS A 13 8.75 -4.70 6.11
C LYS A 13 9.15 -4.21 4.71
N VAL A 14 9.91 -3.14 4.63
CA VAL A 14 10.45 -2.58 3.38
C VAL A 14 11.96 -2.51 3.54
N GLY A 15 12.70 -3.37 2.83
CA GLY A 15 14.13 -3.54 3.05
C GLY A 15 14.42 -4.09 4.45
N THR A 16 15.19 -3.34 5.25
CA THR A 16 15.50 -3.66 6.66
C THR A 16 14.49 -3.09 7.65
N ASP A 17 13.67 -2.14 7.21
CA ASP A 17 12.87 -1.32 8.10
C ASP A 17 11.41 -1.79 8.18
N LEU A 18 10.76 -1.47 9.31
CA LEU A 18 9.37 -1.80 9.57
C LEU A 18 8.53 -0.51 9.59
N PHE A 19 7.53 -0.45 8.72
CA PHE A 19 6.66 0.71 8.59
C PHE A 19 5.22 0.36 8.93
N ARG A 20 4.47 1.35 9.42
CA ARG A 20 3.05 1.21 9.69
C ARG A 20 2.24 1.88 8.59
N VAL A 21 1.28 1.17 8.02
CA VAL A 21 0.35 1.75 7.04
C VAL A 21 -0.56 2.76 7.75
N LEU A 22 -0.38 4.06 7.50
CA LEU A 22 -1.22 5.12 8.06
C LEU A 22 -2.47 5.36 7.21
N GLU A 23 -2.32 5.29 5.89
CA GLU A 23 -3.38 5.55 4.94
C GLU A 23 -3.14 4.77 3.64
N LEU A 24 -4.23 4.42 2.97
CA LEU A 24 -4.21 3.64 1.75
C LEU A 24 -5.16 4.27 0.72
N GLN A 25 -4.67 4.47 -0.50
CA GLN A 25 -5.43 5.01 -1.62
C GLN A 25 -5.33 4.07 -2.82
N HIS A 26 -6.47 3.61 -3.34
CA HIS A 26 -6.51 2.90 -4.62
C HIS A 26 -6.57 3.92 -5.77
N VAL A 27 -5.63 3.83 -6.71
CA VAL A 27 -5.51 4.75 -7.83
C VAL A 27 -5.75 3.98 -9.13
N THR A 28 -6.67 4.49 -9.96
CA THR A 28 -6.96 3.96 -11.30
C THR A 28 -6.51 4.98 -12.36
N PRO A 29 -5.31 4.85 -12.93
CA PRO A 29 -4.71 5.86 -13.81
C PRO A 29 -5.19 5.81 -15.27
N GLY A 30 -6.26 5.08 -15.60
CA GLY A 30 -6.84 5.03 -16.95
C GLY A 30 -6.14 4.13 -17.97
N ASN A 31 -5.07 3.43 -17.61
CA ASN A 31 -4.30 2.51 -18.48
C ASN A 31 -4.43 1.02 -18.09
N LEU A 32 -5.54 0.65 -17.43
CA LEU A 32 -5.81 -0.67 -16.85
C LEU A 32 -4.84 -1.14 -15.75
N ARG A 33 -3.84 -0.33 -15.35
CA ARG A 33 -2.90 -0.66 -14.28
C ARG A 33 -3.25 0.08 -13.00
N GLY A 34 -4.28 -0.41 -12.32
CA GLY A 34 -4.61 0.05 -10.97
C GLY A 34 -3.48 -0.26 -9.99
N PHE A 35 -3.20 0.65 -9.08
CA PHE A 35 -2.22 0.43 -8.01
C PHE A 35 -2.71 1.03 -6.69
N VAL A 36 -2.03 0.65 -5.62
CA VAL A 36 -2.33 1.15 -4.27
C VAL A 36 -1.18 2.04 -3.84
N ARG A 37 -1.48 3.30 -3.50
CA ARG A 37 -0.54 4.22 -2.85
C ARG A 37 -0.74 4.11 -1.34
N VAL A 38 0.36 3.99 -0.61
CA VAL A 38 0.37 3.89 0.84
C VAL A 38 1.13 5.06 1.43
N LYS A 39 0.58 5.64 2.49
CA LYS A 39 1.29 6.54 3.38
C LYS A 39 1.81 5.74 4.56
N LEU A 40 3.13 5.72 4.72
CA LEU A 40 3.86 5.04 5.80
C LEU A 40 4.01 5.93 7.03
#